data_AF-A0AA48KRW1-F1
#
_entry.id   AF-A0AA48KRW1-F1
#
_cell.length_a   1.000
_cell.length_b   1.000
_cell.length_c   1.000
_cell.angle_alpha   90.00
_cell.angle_beta   90.00
_cell.angle_gamma   90.00
#
_symmetry.space_group_name_H-M   'P 1'
#
loop_
_entity.id
_entity.type
_entity.pdbx_description
1 polymer ?
#
loop_
_entity_poly.entity_id
_entity_poly.type
_entity_poly.pdbx_seq_one_letter_code
_entity_poly.pdbx_strand_id
1 'polypeptide(L)'
;MTVSKTQFINLFGRQYKVRCPSGEETVLKQTEDLLNQQLQATKKGSGLTNREDIIMMTALNLCRSIVEQQEKDKAAAKHLAESQAAAMVNPPQKELNKRTGGSAIADAASKASQFLKEKRP
;
A
#
# COMPACT_ATOMS: atom_id res chain seq x y z
N MET A 1 0.75 33.13 -10.98
CA MET A 1 2.11 33.39 -10.44
C MET A 1 2.03 33.23 -8.93
N THR A 2 2.59 32.17 -8.36
CA THR A 2 2.60 31.96 -6.90
C THR A 2 3.58 32.97 -6.28
N VAL A 3 3.04 33.93 -5.55
CA VAL A 3 3.86 34.85 -4.74
C VAL A 3 4.51 34.02 -3.65
N SER A 4 5.81 34.20 -3.44
CA SER A 4 6.55 33.42 -2.45
C SER A 4 7.17 34.40 -1.46
N LYS A 5 6.85 34.21 -0.19
CA LYS A 5 7.28 35.04 0.94
C LYS A 5 8.54 34.46 1.55
N THR A 6 9.36 35.30 2.14
CA THR A 6 10.50 34.83 2.93
C THR A 6 10.10 34.68 4.40
N GLN A 7 10.44 33.54 5.01
CA GLN A 7 10.16 33.24 6.41
C GLN A 7 11.46 32.83 7.13
N PHE A 8 11.52 33.10 8.43
CA PHE A 8 12.62 32.65 9.28
C PHE A 8 12.21 31.37 10.01
N ILE A 9 13.11 30.40 10.04
CA ILE A 9 12.97 29.16 10.80
C ILE A 9 14.16 28.98 11.73
N ASN A 10 14.00 28.28 12.84
CA ASN A 10 15.05 27.97 13.80
C ASN A 10 15.38 26.49 13.74
N LEU A 11 16.55 26.16 13.18
CA LEU A 11 17.05 24.80 13.10
C LEU A 11 18.27 24.64 14.01
N PHE A 12 18.12 23.74 14.98
CA PHE A 12 19.19 23.30 15.86
C PHE A 12 19.92 24.48 16.52
N GLY A 13 19.15 25.42 17.06
CA GLY A 13 19.63 26.62 17.75
C GLY A 13 20.21 27.71 16.84
N ARG A 14 20.00 27.65 15.52
CA ARG A 14 20.32 28.76 14.60
C ARG A 14 19.12 29.15 13.75
N GLN A 15 19.02 30.44 13.47
CA GLN A 15 18.00 30.98 12.59
C GLN A 15 18.45 30.90 11.13
N TYR A 16 17.54 30.51 10.25
CA TYR A 16 17.72 30.40 8.81
C TYR A 16 16.61 31.16 8.10
N LYS A 17 16.96 31.80 6.98
CA LYS A 17 16.03 32.50 6.11
C LYS A 17 15.68 31.60 4.93
N VAL A 18 14.42 31.22 4.81
CA VAL A 18 13.94 30.28 3.79
C VAL A 18 12.79 30.88 2.98
N ARG A 19 12.68 30.43 1.73
CA ARG A 19 11.58 30.83 0.85
C ARG A 19 10.39 29.91 1.11
N CYS A 20 9.23 30.50 1.37
CA CYS A 20 7.98 29.79 1.63
C CYS A 20 6.94 30.19 0.57
N PRO A 21 6.36 29.25 -0.18
CA PRO A 21 5.19 29.52 -1.02
C PRO A 21 4.01 29.96 -0.15
N SER A 22 3.17 30.88 -0.65
CA SER A 22 1.96 31.28 0.08
C SER A 22 1.05 30.08 0.36
N GLY A 23 0.61 29.92 1.61
CA GLY A 23 -0.28 28.83 2.04
C GLY A 23 0.45 27.60 2.60
N GLU A 24 1.78 27.55 2.52
CA GLU A 24 2.59 26.45 3.04
C GLU A 24 3.25 26.76 4.39
N GLU A 25 2.93 27.88 5.04
CA GLU A 25 3.58 28.29 6.29
C GLU A 25 3.42 27.24 7.40
N THR A 26 2.26 26.58 7.45
CA THR A 26 1.99 25.50 8.41
C THR A 26 2.84 24.27 8.13
N VAL A 27 2.97 23.88 6.86
CA VAL A 27 3.79 22.73 6.43
C VAL A 27 5.26 23.00 6.71
N LEU A 28 5.72 24.23 6.45
CA LEU A 28 7.07 24.65 6.77
C LEU A 28 7.34 24.57 8.28
N LYS A 29 6.40 25.02 9.11
CA LYS A 29 6.53 24.93 10.58
C LYS A 29 6.58 23.49 11.07
N GLN A 30 5.71 22.63 10.56
CA GLN A 30 5.73 21.19 10.89
C GLN A 30 7.05 20.53 10.46
N THR A 31 7.59 20.92 9.30
CA THR A 31 8.86 20.42 8.79
C THR A 31 10.03 20.88 9.65
N GLU A 32 10.03 22.14 10.11
CA GLU A 32 11.01 22.68 11.05
C GLU A 32 11.05 21.87 12.35
N ASP A 33 9.87 21.62 12.94
CA ASP A 33 9.75 20.90 14.21
C ASP A 33 10.21 19.44 14.06
N LEU A 34 9.80 18.76 12.97
CA LEU A 34 10.22 17.39 12.66
C LEU A 34 11.74 17.29 12.46
N LEU A 35 12.33 18.20 11.68
CA LEU A 35 13.77 18.20 11.44
C LEU A 35 14.55 18.45 12.73
N ASN A 36 14.09 19.37 13.59
CA ASN A 36 14.68 19.60 14.91
C ASN A 36 14.63 18.36 15.79
N GLN A 37 13.51 17.64 15.79
CA GLN A 37 13.37 16.39 16.54
C GLN A 37 14.37 15.34 16.05
N GLN A 38 14.53 15.18 14.74
CA GLN A 38 15.48 14.23 14.16
C GLN A 38 16.93 14.60 14.49
N LEU A 39 17.30 15.89 14.41
CA LEU A 39 18.63 16.36 14.78
C LEU A 39 18.94 16.09 16.27
N GLN A 40 17.95 16.29 17.16
CA GLN A 40 18.10 15.98 18.58
C GLN A 40 18.20 14.47 18.83
N ALA A 41 17.42 13.66 18.14
CA ALA A 41 17.48 12.20 18.23
C ALA A 41 18.84 11.67 17.78
N THR A 42 19.34 12.13 16.63
CA THR A 42 20.68 11.79 16.14
C THR A 42 21.76 12.22 17.13
N LYS A 43 21.69 13.43 17.69
CA LYS A 43 22.64 13.89 18.72
C LYS A 43 22.67 12.94 19.93
N LYS A 44 21.50 12.59 20.47
CA LYS A 44 21.38 11.71 21.65
C LYS A 44 21.85 10.28 21.36
N GLY A 45 21.55 9.74 20.18
CA GLY A 45 21.85 8.36 19.83
C GLY A 45 23.28 8.11 19.33
N SER A 46 23.94 9.12 18.76
CA SER A 46 25.29 8.96 18.18
C SER A 46 26.44 9.36 19.10
N GLY A 47 26.18 10.17 20.14
CA GLY A 47 27.23 10.74 20.99
C GLY A 47 28.06 11.83 20.30
N LEU A 48 27.73 12.21 19.06
CA LEU A 48 28.40 13.28 18.33
C LEU A 48 28.18 14.63 19.02
N THR A 49 29.25 15.44 19.08
CA THR A 49 29.23 16.78 19.66
C THR A 49 29.32 17.87 18.59
N ASN A 50 30.00 17.58 17.48
CA ASN A 50 30.10 18.48 16.35
C ASN A 50 28.74 18.56 15.63
N ARG A 51 28.28 19.80 15.47
CA ARG A 51 27.03 20.12 14.79
C ARG A 51 26.99 19.65 13.34
N GLU A 52 28.07 19.81 12.59
CA GLU A 52 28.10 19.45 11.17
C GLU A 52 27.98 17.94 11.01
N ASP A 53 28.69 17.17 11.83
CA ASP A 53 28.61 15.70 11.83
C ASP A 53 27.20 15.22 12.21
N ILE A 54 26.55 15.86 13.20
CA ILE A 54 25.16 15.56 13.56
C ILE A 54 24.21 15.83 12.38
N ILE A 55 24.40 16.94 11.65
CA ILE A 55 23.58 17.28 10.49
C ILE A 55 23.81 16.26 9.37
N MET A 56 25.05 15.90 9.07
CA MET A 56 25.39 14.91 8.04
C MET A 56 24.81 13.53 8.37
N MET A 57 24.96 13.08 9.61
CA MET A 57 24.40 11.81 10.07
C MET A 57 22.86 11.82 10.03
N THR A 58 22.23 12.94 10.39
CA THR A 58 20.77 13.08 10.31
C THR A 58 20.29 13.03 8.86
N ALA A 59 20.96 13.73 7.95
CA ALA A 59 20.65 13.70 6.53
C ALA A 59 20.76 12.27 5.98
N LEU A 60 21.82 11.54 6.34
CA LEU A 60 22.00 10.14 5.94
C LEU A 60 20.87 9.24 6.45
N ASN A 61 20.45 9.40 7.71
CA ASN A 61 19.34 8.66 8.31
C ASN A 61 18.00 8.96 7.61
N LEU A 62 17.76 10.20 7.22
CA LEU A 62 16.57 10.59 6.45
C LEU A 62 16.59 9.98 5.05
N CYS A 63 17.71 10.03 4.34
CA CYS A 63 17.87 9.39 3.04
C CYS A 63 17.64 7.87 3.13
N ARG A 64 18.16 7.21 4.16
CA ARG A 64 17.89 5.79 4.42
C ARG A 64 16.39 5.53 4.58
N SER A 65 15.69 6.35 5.36
CA SER A 65 14.24 6.20 5.57
C SER A 65 13.45 6.35 4.27
N ILE A 66 13.86 7.27 3.38
CA ILE A 66 13.27 7.45 2.06
C ILE A 66 13.47 6.20 1.19
N VAL A 67 14.69 5.65 1.16
CA VAL A 67 14.98 4.42 0.40
C VAL A 67 14.16 3.24 0.92
N GLU A 68 14.09 3.06 2.24
CA GLU A 68 13.28 2.00 2.86
C GLU A 68 11.80 2.15 2.55
N GLN A 69 11.27 3.37 2.52
CA GLN A 69 9.87 3.63 2.18
C GLN A 69 9.59 3.32 0.72
N GLN A 70 10.46 3.74 -0.21
CA GLN A 70 10.30 3.44 -1.63
C GLN A 70 10.30 1.93 -1.91
N GLU A 71 11.14 1.16 -1.24
CA GLU A 71 11.17 -0.30 -1.39
C GLU A 71 9.88 -0.95 -0.85
N LYS A 72 9.35 -0.46 0.28
CA LYS A 72 8.04 -0.92 0.80
C LYS A 72 6.91 -0.61 -0.17
N ASP A 73 6.88 0.60 -0.73
CA ASP A 73 5.85 1.02 -1.69
C ASP A 73 5.90 0.16 -2.97
N LYS A 74 7.11 -0.14 -3.49
CA LYS A 74 7.30 -1.06 -4.62
C LYS A 74 6.82 -2.47 -4.30
N ALA A 75 7.16 -3.00 -3.13
CA ALA A 75 6.74 -4.33 -2.71
C ALA A 75 5.21 -4.42 -2.57
N ALA A 76 4.58 -3.38 -1.99
CA ALA A 76 3.13 -3.28 -1.88
C ALA A 76 2.46 -3.22 -3.26
N ALA A 77 2.98 -2.41 -4.18
CA ALA A 77 2.47 -2.32 -5.55
C ALA A 77 2.60 -3.66 -6.31
N LYS A 78 3.72 -4.36 -6.14
CA LYS A 78 3.93 -5.69 -6.74
C LYS A 78 2.94 -6.72 -6.20
N HIS A 79 2.75 -6.78 -4.87
CA HIS A 79 1.80 -7.70 -4.25
C HIS A 79 0.35 -7.40 -4.68
N LEU A 80 0.00 -6.12 -4.81
CA LEU A 80 -1.30 -5.71 -5.33
C LEU A 80 -1.50 -6.15 -6.80
N ALA A 81 -0.48 -5.99 -7.65
CA ALA A 81 -0.54 -6.45 -9.03
C ALA A 81 -0.63 -7.97 -9.16
N GLU A 82 0.13 -8.72 -8.36
CA GLU A 82 0.13 -10.19 -8.36
C GLU A 82 -1.19 -10.78 -7.86
N SER A 83 -1.77 -10.22 -6.79
CA SER A 83 -3.07 -10.66 -6.27
C SER A 83 -4.21 -10.35 -7.24
N GLN A 84 -4.18 -9.21 -7.94
CA GLN A 84 -5.15 -8.90 -9.00
C GLN A 84 -4.99 -9.81 -10.22
N ALA A 85 -3.76 -10.12 -10.64
CA ALA A 85 -3.50 -11.05 -11.73
C ALA A 85 -3.96 -12.49 -11.41
N ALA A 86 -3.72 -12.96 -10.17
CA ALA A 86 -4.17 -14.28 -9.73
C ALA A 86 -5.71 -14.41 -9.68
N ALA A 87 -6.42 -13.34 -9.30
CA ALA A 87 -7.89 -13.31 -9.31
C ALA A 87 -8.48 -13.33 -10.73
N MET A 88 -7.74 -12.86 -11.73
CA MET A 88 -8.18 -12.84 -13.13
C MET A 88 -7.80 -14.12 -13.91
N VAL A 89 -6.81 -14.90 -13.42
CA VAL A 89 -6.36 -16.16 -14.02
C VAL A 89 -7.15 -17.39 -13.54
N ASN A 90 -7.92 -17.29 -12.45
CA ASN A 90 -8.79 -18.37 -11.99
C ASN A 90 -10.25 -17.91 -11.88
N PRO A 91 -11.08 -18.09 -12.93
CA PRO A 91 -12.51 -17.87 -12.78
C PRO A 91 -13.03 -18.83 -11.70
N PRO A 92 -13.85 -18.39 -10.73
CA PRO A 92 -14.40 -19.28 -9.72
C PRO A 92 -15.23 -20.37 -10.42
N GLN A 93 -14.70 -21.59 -10.51
CA GLN A 93 -15.39 -22.77 -11.04
C GLN A 93 -16.57 -23.23 -10.15
N LYS A 94 -17.16 -22.34 -9.34
CA LYS A 94 -18.20 -22.70 -8.36
C LYS A 94 -19.63 -22.63 -8.91
N GLU A 95 -19.84 -22.27 -10.17
CA GLU A 95 -21.17 -22.13 -10.78
C GLU A 95 -21.30 -22.83 -12.17
N LEU A 96 -20.58 -23.93 -12.42
CA LEU A 96 -20.88 -24.79 -13.59
C LEU A 96 -21.06 -26.28 -13.27
N ASN A 97 -21.05 -26.67 -12.00
CA ASN A 97 -21.27 -28.07 -11.59
C ASN A 97 -22.63 -28.33 -10.93
N LYS A 98 -23.60 -27.40 -11.03
CA LYS A 98 -24.97 -27.60 -10.54
C LYS A 98 -25.98 -28.02 -11.62
N ARG A 99 -25.56 -28.24 -12.87
CA ARG A 99 -26.48 -28.63 -13.97
C ARG A 99 -26.33 -30.06 -14.49
N THR A 100 -25.38 -30.86 -13.98
CA THR A 100 -25.17 -32.25 -14.43
C THR A 100 -25.32 -33.31 -13.33
N GLY A 101 -25.75 -32.93 -12.14
CA GLY A 101 -26.06 -33.88 -11.06
C GLY A 101 -27.54 -33.79 -10.67
N GLY A 102 -28.42 -34.51 -11.38
CA GLY A 102 -29.84 -34.51 -11.03
C GLY A 102 -30.74 -35.23 -12.03
N SER A 103 -30.70 -36.56 -12.01
CA SER A 103 -31.88 -37.44 -11.99
C SER A 103 -33.14 -36.95 -12.74
N ALA A 104 -33.12 -36.93 -14.08
CA ALA A 104 -34.37 -36.75 -14.85
C ALA A 104 -34.48 -37.62 -16.12
N ILE A 105 -33.42 -38.36 -16.51
CA ILE A 105 -33.44 -39.24 -17.69
C ILE A 105 -33.46 -40.74 -17.36
N ALA A 106 -33.35 -41.13 -16.09
CA ALA A 106 -33.39 -42.54 -15.68
C ALA A 106 -34.83 -43.06 -15.38
N ASP A 107 -35.75 -42.18 -14.95
CA ASP A 107 -37.10 -42.60 -14.55
C ASP A 107 -38.07 -42.81 -15.73
N ALA A 108 -37.80 -42.23 -16.90
CA ALA A 108 -38.64 -42.41 -18.08
C ALA A 108 -38.43 -43.77 -18.77
N ALA A 109 -37.23 -44.37 -18.63
CA ALA A 109 -36.91 -45.65 -19.26
C ALA A 109 -37.45 -46.87 -18.49
N SER A 110 -37.57 -46.77 -17.17
CA SER A 110 -38.04 -47.90 -16.34
C SER A 110 -39.56 -48.13 -16.44
N LYS A 111 -40.34 -47.08 -16.73
CA LYS A 111 -41.82 -47.15 -16.76
C LYS A 111 -42.40 -47.67 -18.07
N ALA A 112 -41.63 -47.66 -19.16
CA ALA A 112 -42.06 -48.18 -20.47
C ALA A 112 -42.01 -49.72 -20.56
N SER A 113 -41.13 -50.36 -19.79
CA SER A 113 -40.94 -51.82 -19.79
C SER A 113 -42.01 -52.58 -18.98
N GLN A 114 -42.70 -51.90 -18.07
CA GLN A 114 -43.68 -52.52 -17.17
C GLN A 114 -45.12 -52.56 -17.74
N PHE A 115 -45.42 -51.77 -18.77
CA PHE A 115 -46.76 -51.73 -19.40
C PHE A 115 -46.93 -52.68 -20.59
N LEU A 116 -45.84 -53.26 -21.12
CA LEU A 116 -45.86 -54.20 -22.26
C LEU A 116 -46.07 -55.67 -21.87
N LYS A 117 -46.20 -55.99 -20.57
CA LYS A 117 -46.38 -57.37 -20.07
C LYS A 117 -47.80 -57.70 -19.57
N GLU A 118 -48.72 -56.72 -19.56
CA GLU A 118 -50.10 -56.90 -19.06
C GLU A 118 -51.20 -56.63 -20.13
N LYS A 119 -50.83 -56.72 -21.41
CA LYS A 119 -51.81 -56.68 -22.52
C LYS A 119 -51.39 -57.62 -23.66
N ARG A 120 -51.45 -58.92 -23.41
CA ARG A 120 -51.79 -59.90 -24.46
C ARG A 120 -52.98 -60.74 -23.97
N PRO A 121 -54.09 -60.80 -24.72
CA PRO A 121 -55.08 -61.86 -24.55
C PRO A 121 -54.48 -63.23 -24.95
#